data_AF-A0A967F827-F1
#
_entry.id   AF-A0A967F827-F1
#
_cell.length_a   1.000
_cell.length_b   1.000
_cell.length_c   1.000
_cell.angle_alpha   90.00
_cell.angle_beta   90.00
_cell.angle_gamma   90.00
#
_symmetry.space_group_name_H-M   'P 1'
#
loop_
_entity.id
_entity.type
_entity.pdbx_description
1 polymer ?
#
loop_
_entity_poly.entity_id
_entity_poly.type
_entity_poly.pdbx_seq_one_letter_code
_entity_poly.pdbx_strand_id
1 'polypeptide(L)' 'PGKPMQNGFVESFNGRLRDECLNEHLFPTLRHARHLIAAWRDDYNHHRPHS' A
#
# COMPACT_ATOMS: atom_id res chain seq x y z
N PRO A 1 -19.49 17.16 7.36
CA PRO A 1 -19.66 15.93 8.18
C PRO A 1 -18.91 14.73 7.55
N GLY A 2 -17.59 14.66 7.74
CA GLY A 2 -16.77 13.52 7.31
C GLY A 2 -16.59 12.57 8.48
N LYS A 3 -17.04 11.32 8.37
CA LYS A 3 -16.92 10.32 9.43
C LYS A 3 -15.45 9.88 9.53
N PRO A 4 -14.71 10.23 10.60
CA PRO A 4 -13.28 9.91 10.72
C PRO A 4 -13.01 8.40 10.75
N MET A 5 -14.00 7.60 11.13
CA MET A 5 -13.88 6.13 11.20
C MET A 5 -13.89 5.43 9.83
N GLN A 6 -14.28 6.07 8.73
CA GLN A 6 -14.24 5.45 7.40
C GLN A 6 -12.86 5.56 6.73
N ASN A 7 -11.96 6.39 7.23
CA ASN A 7 -10.60 6.55 6.67
C ASN A 7 -9.58 5.55 7.22
N GLY A 8 -9.88 4.83 8.32
CA GLY A 8 -8.92 3.95 8.98
C GLY A 8 -8.33 2.85 8.09
N PHE A 9 -9.10 2.34 7.12
CA PHE A 9 -8.59 1.39 6.13
C PHE A 9 -7.62 2.04 5.15
N VAL A 10 -7.97 3.22 4.63
CA VAL A 10 -7.13 3.97 3.68
C VAL A 10 -5.87 4.50 4.36
N GLU A 11 -5.97 4.93 5.61
CA GLU A 11 -4.84 5.36 6.44
C GLU A 11 -3.89 4.20 6.75
N SER A 12 -4.43 3.02 7.11
CA SER A 12 -3.62 1.81 7.34
C SER A 12 -2.92 1.34 6.06
N PHE A 13 -3.63 1.38 4.93
CA PHE A 13 -3.08 1.06 3.62
C PHE A 13 -1.94 2.03 3.24
N ASN A 14 -2.17 3.33 3.35
CA ASN A 14 -1.17 4.34 3.00
C ASN A 14 0.05 4.30 3.94
N GLY A 15 -0.16 4.03 5.23
CA GLY A 15 0.92 3.86 6.20
C GLY A 15 1.83 2.67 5.83
N ARG A 16 1.25 1.51 5.56
CA ARG A 16 2.01 0.30 5.17
C ARG A 16 2.64 0.41 3.80
N LEU A 17 1.94 0.96 2.81
CA LEU A 17 2.52 1.20 1.48
C LEU A 17 3.77 2.06 1.61
N ARG A 18 3.77 3.06 2.50
CA ARG A 18 4.92 3.91 2.72
C ARG A 18 6.07 3.19 3.41
N ASP A 19 5.79 2.44 4.47
CA ASP A 19 6.82 1.80 5.30
C ASP A 19 7.41 0.54 4.64
N GLU A 20 6.55 -0.33 4.12
CA GLU A 20 6.92 -1.67 3.62
C GLU A 20 7.24 -1.69 2.10
N CYS A 21 6.75 -0.71 1.33
CA CYS A 21 6.99 -0.68 -0.12
C CYS A 21 7.87 0.50 -0.53
N LEU A 22 7.50 1.73 -0.17
CA LEU A 22 8.18 2.92 -0.68
C LEU A 22 9.50 3.24 0.02
N ASN A 23 9.63 2.95 1.32
CA ASN A 23 10.87 3.18 2.07
C ASN A 23 11.92 2.08 1.83
N GLU A 24 11.50 0.84 1.56
CA GLU A 24 12.43 -0.28 1.34
C GLU A 24 12.96 -0.37 -0.11
N HIS A 25 12.30 0.28 -1.07
CA HIS A 25 12.66 0.17 -2.50
C HIS A 25 13.08 1.51 -3.12
N LEU A 26 14.27 1.53 -3.73
CA LEU A 26 14.66 2.59 -4.65
C LEU A 26 14.00 2.35 -6.01
N PHE A 27 13.25 3.34 -6.51
CA PHE A 27 12.58 3.25 -7.81
C PHE A 27 13.36 3.99 -8.90
N PRO A 28 14.22 3.29 -9.67
CA PRO A 28 15.02 3.94 -10.71
C PRO A 28 14.18 4.45 -11.89
N THR A 29 12.96 3.92 -12.07
CA THR A 29 12.04 4.37 -13.12
C THR A 29 10.58 4.26 -12.66
N LEU A 30 9.71 5.12 -13.20
CA LEU A 30 8.26 5.06 -12.95
C LEU A 30 7.63 3.72 -13.38
N ARG A 31 8.20 3.06 -14.41
CA ARG A 31 7.73 1.75 -14.84
C ARG A 31 8.01 0.68 -13.79
N HIS A 32 9.20 0.73 -13.19
CA HIS A 32 9.57 -0.18 -12.11
C HIS A 32 8.72 0.06 -10.86
N ALA A 33 8.50 1.33 -10.49
CA ALA A 33 7.62 1.71 -9.39
C ALA A 33 6.20 1.15 -9.58
N ARG A 34 5.60 1.31 -10.76
CA ARG A 34 4.27 0.77 -11.05
C ARG A 34 4.20 -0.74 -10.91
N HIS A 35 5.24 -1.46 -11.33
CA HIS A 35 5.27 -2.91 -11.24
C HIS A 35 5.38 -3.38 -9.78
N LEU A 36 6.31 -2.80 -9.01
CA LEU A 36 6.49 -3.13 -7.60
C LEU A 36 5.26 -2.78 -6.75
N ILE A 37 4.67 -1.61 -6.95
CA ILE A 37 3.45 -1.21 -6.23
C ILE A 37 2.27 -2.12 -6.60
N ALA A 38 2.15 -2.53 -7.87
CA ALA A 38 1.09 -3.44 -8.30
C ALA A 38 1.24 -4.84 -7.67
N ALA A 39 2.46 -5.37 -7.64
CA ALA A 39 2.77 -6.64 -6.99
C ALA A 39 2.53 -6.58 -5.47
N TRP A 40 3.01 -5.53 -4.81
CA TRP A 40 2.78 -5.32 -3.37
C TRP A 40 1.29 -5.16 -3.04
N ARG A 41 0.52 -4.48 -3.90
CA ARG A 41 -0.94 -4.35 -3.71
C ARG A 41 -1.65 -5.70 -3.88
N ASP A 42 -1.21 -6.54 -4.82
CA ASP A 42 -1.79 -7.88 -4.99
C ASP A 42 -1.50 -8.74 -3.76
N ASP A 43 -0.25 -8.74 -3.29
CA ASP A 43 0.17 -9.42 -2.06
C ASP A 43 -0.62 -8.94 -0.84
N TYR A 44 -0.73 -7.62 -0.63
CA TYR A 44 -1.52 -7.02 0.45
C TYR A 44 -2.98 -7.48 0.45
N ASN A 45 -3.57 -7.67 -0.74
CA ASN A 45 -4.96 -8.10 -0.89
C ASN A 45 -5.14 -9.63 -0.81
N HIS A 46 -4.15 -10.43 -1.22
CA HIS A 46 -4.21 -11.90 -1.20
C HIS A 46 -3.76 -12.50 0.14
N HIS A 47 -2.74 -11.93 0.78
CA HIS A 47 -2.17 -12.44 2.03
C HIS A 47 -2.93 -12.00 3.30
N ARG A 48 -4.01 -11.20 3.16
CA ARG A 48 -4.91 -10.88 4.27
C ARG A 48 -6.29 -11.53 4.10
N PRO A 49 -6.42 -12.85 4.33
CA PRO A 49 -7.70 -13.41 4.73
C PRO A 49 -8.00 -12.86 6.13
N HIS A 50 -8.82 -11.82 6.20
CA HIS A 50 -9.37 -11.24 7.43
C HIS A 50 -8.40 -10.38 8.26
N SER A 51 -8.72 -9.10 8.35
CA SER A 51 -8.72 -8.40 9.65
C SER A 51 -10.16 -8.35 10.14
#